data_AF-A0A0B6ZG00-F1
#
_entry.id   AF-A0A0B6ZG00-F1
#
_cell.length_a   1.000
_cell.length_b   1.000
_cell.length_c   1.000
_cell.angle_alpha   90.00
_cell.angle_beta   90.00
_cell.angle_gamma   90.00
#
_symmetry.space_group_name_H-M   'P 1'
#
loop_
_entity.id
_entity.type
_entity.pdbx_description
1 polymer ?
#
loop_
_entity_poly.entity_id
_entity_poly.type
_entity_poly.pdbx_seq_one_letter_code
_entity_poly.pdbx_strand_id
1 'polypeptide(L)'
;MSERIIEEVVAVPEHLVERIVGENGVGLERVARYSGANVTLESSMDVREQIRYLVISGYQKQINLAKKLLNDSIVEERLSPTNGWTQKSEVDSPRERSLTPVEFSKEVTRVQDDMQNQKRKSSSLRDVIIFLNIL
;
A
#
# COMPACT_ATOMS: atom_id res chain seq x y z
N MET A 1 11.95 14.10 -24.01
CA MET A 1 12.15 12.73 -23.51
C MET A 1 10.89 11.95 -23.84
N SER A 2 10.98 10.90 -24.64
CA SER A 2 9.82 10.08 -24.98
C SER A 2 9.49 9.21 -23.77
N GLU A 3 8.37 9.47 -23.09
CA GLU A 3 7.82 8.54 -22.09
C GLU A 3 7.40 7.27 -22.85
N ARG A 4 8.07 6.16 -22.56
CA ARG A 4 7.72 4.84 -23.10
C ARG A 4 7.00 4.04 -22.03
N ILE A 5 6.09 3.19 -22.48
CA ILE A 5 5.51 2.14 -21.65
C ILE A 5 6.59 1.10 -21.43
N ILE A 6 6.78 0.71 -20.17
CA ILE A 6 7.71 -0.33 -19.75
C ILE A 6 6.95 -1.38 -18.96
N GLU A 7 7.59 -2.52 -18.72
CA GLU A 7 7.04 -3.62 -17.93
C GLU A 7 8.05 -3.98 -16.84
N GLU A 8 7.56 -4.24 -15.63
CA GLU A 8 8.36 -4.63 -14.48
C GLU A 8 7.72 -5.82 -13.76
N VAL A 9 8.57 -6.74 -13.27
CA VAL A 9 8.15 -7.93 -12.53
C VAL A 9 8.39 -7.73 -11.04
N VAL A 10 7.41 -8.12 -10.23
CA VAL A 10 7.44 -7.98 -8.78
C VAL A 10 7.24 -9.33 -8.13
N ALA A 11 8.19 -9.76 -7.31
CA ALA A 11 8.10 -10.99 -6.53
C ALA A 11 7.36 -10.72 -5.21
N VAL A 12 6.34 -11.53 -4.95
CA VAL A 12 5.47 -11.44 -3.79
C VAL A 12 5.39 -12.80 -3.11
N PRO A 13 5.65 -12.90 -1.79
CA PRO A 13 5.40 -14.12 -1.04
C PRO A 13 3.94 -14.59 -1.20
N GLU A 14 3.74 -15.88 -1.40
CA GLU A 14 2.44 -16.49 -1.69
C GLU A 14 1.35 -16.08 -0.68
N HIS A 15 1.68 -16.08 0.61
CA HIS A 15 0.75 -15.71 1.68
C HIS A 15 0.26 -14.25 1.63
N LEU A 16 0.93 -13.37 0.89
CA LEU A 16 0.53 -11.96 0.71
C LEU A 16 -0.24 -11.73 -0.58
N VAL A 17 -0.19 -12.67 -1.52
CA VAL A 17 -0.85 -12.56 -2.82
C VAL A 17 -2.36 -12.52 -2.64
N GLU A 18 -2.93 -13.41 -1.82
CA GLU A 18 -4.37 -13.43 -1.54
C GLU A 18 -4.86 -12.10 -0.97
N ARG A 19 -4.03 -11.43 -0.17
CA ARG A 19 -4.33 -10.11 0.40
C ARG A 19 -4.28 -9.00 -0.65
N ILE A 20 -3.28 -9.02 -1.51
CA ILE A 20 -3.12 -8.05 -2.61
C ILE A 20 -4.25 -8.21 -3.63
N VAL A 21 -4.56 -9.46 -4.01
CA VAL A 21 -5.62 -9.82 -4.95
C VAL A 21 -6.99 -9.50 -4.37
N GLY A 22 -7.17 -9.77 -3.08
CA GLY A 22 -8.46 -9.61 -2.40
C GLY A 22 -9.51 -10.60 -2.91
N GLU A 23 -10.70 -10.52 -2.33
CA GLU A 23 -11.83 -11.34 -2.75
C GLU A 23 -12.19 -11.04 -4.22
N ASN A 24 -12.29 -12.09 -5.05
CA ASN A 24 -12.61 -12.00 -6.49
C ASN A 24 -11.66 -11.11 -7.33
N GLY A 25 -10.43 -10.82 -6.87
CA GLY A 25 -9.48 -10.00 -7.64
C GLY A 25 -9.71 -8.49 -7.55
N VAL A 26 -10.64 -8.03 -6.70
CA VAL A 26 -10.99 -6.61 -6.53
C VAL A 26 -9.78 -5.76 -6.10
N GLY A 27 -8.82 -6.34 -5.38
CA GLY A 27 -7.60 -5.67 -4.95
C GLY A 27 -6.68 -5.29 -6.11
N LEU A 28 -6.40 -6.23 -7.03
CA LEU A 28 -5.61 -5.91 -8.23
C LEU A 28 -6.32 -4.90 -9.13
N GLU A 29 -7.64 -5.06 -9.33
CA GLU A 29 -8.42 -4.13 -10.14
C GLU A 29 -8.34 -2.71 -9.57
N ARG A 30 -8.42 -2.58 -8.23
CA ARG A 30 -8.25 -1.31 -7.53
C ARG A 30 -6.88 -0.70 -7.79
N VAL A 31 -5.80 -1.50 -7.65
CA VAL A 31 -4.43 -1.04 -7.92
C VAL A 31 -4.30 -0.56 -9.36
N ALA A 32 -4.79 -1.33 -10.33
CA ALA A 32 -4.75 -0.95 -11.74
C ALA A 32 -5.52 0.37 -12.00
N ARG A 33 -6.73 0.48 -11.44
CA ARG A 33 -7.59 1.66 -11.59
C ARG A 33 -6.95 2.94 -11.03
N TYR A 34 -6.39 2.89 -9.83
CA TYR A 34 -5.80 4.08 -9.18
C TYR A 34 -4.40 4.42 -9.69
N SER A 35 -3.62 3.43 -10.11
CA SER A 35 -2.29 3.67 -10.68
C SER A 35 -2.31 4.06 -12.15
N GLY A 36 -3.34 3.65 -12.88
CA GLY A 36 -3.41 3.73 -14.34
C GLY A 36 -2.44 2.76 -15.05
N ALA A 37 -1.78 1.87 -14.31
CA ALA A 37 -0.98 0.79 -14.85
C ALA A 37 -1.85 -0.45 -15.08
N ASN A 38 -1.40 -1.33 -15.97
CA ASN A 38 -1.93 -2.69 -16.06
C ASN A 38 -1.18 -3.58 -15.07
N VAL A 39 -1.91 -4.37 -14.28
CA VAL A 39 -1.36 -5.25 -13.24
C VAL A 39 -1.95 -6.63 -13.40
N THR A 40 -1.10 -7.64 -13.59
CA THR A 40 -1.52 -9.03 -13.76
C THR A 40 -0.76 -9.96 -12.82
N LEU A 41 -1.44 -10.96 -12.27
CA LEU A 41 -0.83 -12.03 -11.51
C LEU A 41 -0.38 -13.14 -12.46
N GLU A 42 0.91 -13.45 -12.44
CA GLU A 42 1.46 -14.50 -13.27
C GLU A 42 1.03 -15.88 -12.73
N SER A 43 0.80 -16.81 -13.65
CA SER A 43 0.43 -18.18 -13.29
C SER A 43 1.63 -18.98 -12.77
N SER A 44 2.84 -18.55 -13.10
CA SER A 44 4.08 -19.14 -12.60
C SER A 44 4.27 -18.85 -11.11
N MET A 45 4.64 -19.89 -10.36
CA MET A 45 4.99 -19.83 -8.96
C MET A 45 6.33 -20.51 -8.76
N ASP A 46 7.23 -19.91 -7.98
CA ASP A 46 8.36 -20.64 -7.44
C ASP A 46 7.89 -21.42 -6.20
N VAL A 47 7.68 -22.73 -6.39
CA VAL A 47 7.18 -23.63 -5.35
C VAL A 47 8.19 -23.82 -4.21
N ARG A 48 9.50 -23.66 -4.47
CA ARG A 48 10.53 -23.84 -3.44
C ARG A 48 10.60 -22.64 -2.50
N GLU A 49 10.44 -21.45 -3.06
CA GLU A 49 10.53 -20.18 -2.30
C GLU A 49 9.15 -19.65 -1.87
N GLN A 50 8.06 -20.28 -2.30
CA GLN A 50 6.69 -19.82 -2.10
C GLN A 50 6.50 -18.37 -2.58
N ILE A 51 7.00 -18.08 -3.78
CA ILE A 51 6.95 -16.75 -4.39
C ILE A 51 6.05 -16.80 -5.63
N ARG A 52 5.19 -15.79 -5.76
CA ARG A 52 4.39 -15.50 -6.96
C ARG A 52 4.88 -14.20 -7.60
N TYR A 53 4.63 -14.04 -8.88
CA TYR A 53 5.07 -12.87 -9.64
C TYR A 53 3.87 -12.03 -10.08
N LEU A 54 3.96 -10.72 -9.89
CA LEU A 54 3.07 -9.74 -10.50
C LEU A 54 3.81 -9.05 -11.64
N VAL A 55 3.11 -8.84 -12.76
CA VAL A 55 3.60 -8.07 -13.90
C VAL A 55 2.87 -6.74 -13.91
N ILE A 56 3.63 -5.64 -13.95
CA ILE A 56 3.10 -4.28 -13.98
C ILE A 56 3.59 -3.61 -15.27
N SER A 57 2.67 -3.17 -16.13
CA SER A 57 3.01 -2.42 -17.34
C SER A 57 2.36 -1.03 -17.36
N GLY A 58 3.12 -0.03 -17.80
CA GLY A 58 2.67 1.36 -17.86
C GLY A 58 3.83 2.35 -18.00
N TYR A 59 3.54 3.64 -17.88
CA TYR A 59 4.58 4.65 -17.73
C TYR A 59 5.26 4.55 -16.37
N GLN A 60 6.53 4.97 -16.26
CA GLN A 60 7.28 4.88 -15.00
C GLN A 60 6.52 5.44 -13.78
N LYS A 61 5.82 6.57 -13.96
CA LYS A 61 5.02 7.19 -12.89
C LYS A 61 3.86 6.29 -12.43
N GLN A 62 3.21 5.61 -13.37
CA GLN A 62 2.11 4.67 -13.10
C GLN A 62 2.64 3.42 -12.39
N ILE A 63 3.76 2.88 -12.85
CA ILE A 63 4.41 1.71 -12.22
C ILE A 63 4.82 2.04 -10.78
N ASN A 64 5.47 3.19 -10.56
CA ASN A 64 5.88 3.62 -9.22
C ASN A 64 4.67 3.78 -8.28
N LEU A 65 3.55 4.29 -8.79
CA LEU A 65 2.32 4.41 -8.02
C LEU A 65 1.69 3.03 -7.74
N ALA A 66 1.65 2.12 -8.72
CA ALA A 66 1.17 0.75 -8.54
C ALA A 66 1.96 0.01 -7.46
N LYS A 67 3.30 0.07 -7.51
CA LYS A 67 4.18 -0.51 -6.48
C LYS A 67 3.89 0.03 -5.08
N LYS A 68 3.63 1.34 -4.97
CA LYS A 68 3.25 1.96 -3.69
C LYS A 68 1.91 1.41 -3.18
N LEU A 69 0.88 1.35 -4.03
CA LEU A 69 -0.44 0.83 -3.66
C LEU A 69 -0.41 -0.65 -3.27
N LEU A 70 0.44 -1.46 -3.93
CA LEU A 70 0.67 -2.86 -3.56
C LEU A 70 1.32 -3.00 -2.19
N ASN A 71 2.26 -2.11 -1.85
CA ASN A 71 2.87 -2.13 -0.53
C ASN A 71 1.89 -1.66 0.55
N ASP A 72 1.09 -0.63 0.25
CA ASP A 72 0.10 -0.09 1.19
C ASP A 72 -1.01 -1.13 1.51
N SER A 73 -1.42 -1.95 0.55
CA SER A 73 -2.44 -3.01 0.76
C SER A 73 -1.98 -4.12 1.72
N ILE A 74 -0.67 -4.31 1.87
CA ILE A 74 -0.07 -5.22 2.86
C ILE A 74 0.04 -4.55 4.23
N VAL A 75 0.38 -3.26 4.27
CA VAL A 75 0.65 -2.52 5.53
C VAL A 75 -0.62 -2.27 6.35
N GLU A 76 -1.74 -1.96 5.70
CA GLU A 76 -2.98 -1.60 6.41
C GLU A 76 -3.56 -2.69 7.31
N GLU A 77 -3.19 -3.95 7.10
CA GLU A 77 -3.63 -5.09 7.90
C GLU A 77 -3.32 -4.95 9.40
N ARG A 78 -2.24 -4.28 9.78
CA ARG A 78 -1.82 -4.27 11.20
C ARG A 78 -2.60 -3.30 12.08
N LEU A 79 -3.51 -2.49 11.52
CA LEU A 79 -4.21 -1.42 12.23
C LEU A 79 -5.73 -1.58 12.35
N SER A 80 -6.35 -2.63 11.80
CA SER A 80 -7.80 -2.85 11.93
C SER A 80 -8.20 -4.34 12.06
N PRO A 81 -8.73 -4.77 13.21
CA PRO A 81 -9.43 -6.04 13.31
C PRO A 81 -10.91 -5.81 12.99
N THR A 82 -11.28 -5.56 11.73
CA THR A 82 -12.64 -5.78 11.20
C THR A 82 -12.73 -5.31 9.75
N ASN A 83 -13.21 -6.20 8.89
CA ASN A 83 -13.56 -6.01 7.50
C ASN A 83 -14.25 -4.65 7.22
N GLY A 84 -13.83 -4.00 6.13
CA GLY A 84 -14.60 -2.92 5.50
C GLY A 84 -13.77 -1.70 5.20
N TRP A 85 -13.15 -1.68 4.02
CA TRP A 85 -12.85 -0.43 3.33
C TRP A 85 -14.18 0.25 2.96
N THR A 86 -14.82 0.88 3.94
CA THR A 86 -15.93 1.81 3.70
C THR A 86 -15.33 3.08 3.14
N GLN A 87 -15.71 3.38 1.91
CA GLN A 87 -15.59 4.68 1.27
C GLN A 87 -15.98 5.76 2.31
N LYS A 88 -15.00 6.43 2.91
CA LYS A 88 -15.26 7.61 3.74
C LYS A 88 -15.76 8.70 2.80
N SER A 89 -17.06 8.71 2.54
CA SER A 89 -17.75 9.95 2.20
C SER A 89 -17.59 10.87 3.41
N GLU A 90 -17.00 12.05 3.21
CA GLU A 90 -17.07 13.18 4.12
C GLU A 90 -18.49 13.37 4.69
N VAL A 91 -18.75 12.90 5.90
CA VAL A 91 -19.85 13.35 6.77
C VAL A 91 -19.59 12.84 8.19
N ASP A 92 -18.68 13.50 8.90
CA ASP A 92 -18.89 13.92 10.30
C ASP A 92 -17.75 14.84 10.74
N SER A 93 -18.01 16.14 10.82
CA SER A 93 -17.09 17.12 11.43
C SER A 93 -17.00 16.85 12.93
N PRO A 94 -15.82 16.63 13.52
CA PRO A 94 -15.68 16.63 14.96
C PRO A 94 -15.98 18.04 15.48
N ARG A 95 -16.99 18.17 16.35
CA ARG A 95 -17.22 19.39 17.13
C ARG A 95 -15.92 19.80 17.82
N GLU A 96 -15.36 20.94 17.44
CA GLU A 96 -14.16 21.49 18.05
C GLU A 96 -14.40 21.69 19.55
N ARG A 97 -13.78 20.86 20.39
CA ARG A 97 -13.65 21.12 21.83
C ARG A 97 -12.50 22.10 22.00
N SER A 98 -12.81 23.32 22.43
CA SER A 98 -11.82 24.35 22.76
C SER A 98 -10.96 23.89 23.94
N LEU A 99 -9.74 23.43 23.66
CA LEU A 99 -8.75 23.05 24.66
C LEU A 99 -8.15 24.31 25.30
N THR A 100 -7.87 24.25 26.60
CA THR A 100 -7.22 25.37 27.30
C THR A 100 -5.75 25.51 26.86
N PRO A 101 -5.13 26.70 26.98
CA PRO A 101 -3.76 26.94 26.51
C PRO A 101 -2.71 25.98 27.09
N VAL A 102 -2.96 25.43 28.29
CA VAL A 102 -2.07 24.49 29.00
C VAL A 102 -2.18 23.07 28.43
N GLU A 103 -3.36 22.66 27.98
CA GLU A 103 -3.61 21.33 27.40
C GLU A 103 -3.10 21.25 25.97
N PHE A 104 -3.19 22.35 25.21
CA PHE A 104 -2.68 22.44 23.85
C PHE A 104 -1.17 22.11 23.76
N SER A 105 -0.38 22.60 24.70
CA SER A 105 1.08 22.40 24.69
C SER A 105 1.48 20.94 24.96
N LYS A 106 0.71 20.23 25.80
CA LYS A 106 0.96 18.81 26.12
C LYS A 106 0.49 17.89 24.98
N GLU A 107 -0.64 18.23 24.36
CA GLU A 107 -1.19 17.49 23.22
C GLU A 107 -0.25 17.56 22.01
N VAL A 108 0.26 18.75 21.66
CA VAL A 108 1.16 18.93 20.52
C VAL A 108 2.41 18.06 20.63
N THR A 109 3.02 17.99 21.82
CA THR A 109 4.23 17.18 22.04
C THR A 109 3.94 15.68 21.88
N ARG A 110 2.80 15.22 22.41
CA ARG A 110 2.38 13.81 22.36
C ARG A 110 2.04 13.37 20.92
N VAL A 111 1.38 14.24 20.17
CA VAL A 111 1.09 14.04 18.73
C VAL A 111 2.40 13.99 17.91
N GLN A 112 3.39 14.81 18.24
CA GLN A 112 4.69 14.81 17.55
C GLN A 112 5.46 13.49 17.73
N ASP A 113 5.49 12.96 18.97
CA ASP A 113 6.19 11.73 19.31
C ASP A 113 5.50 10.49 18.70
N ASP A 114 4.16 10.47 18.72
CA ASP A 114 3.38 9.42 18.07
C ASP A 114 3.63 9.39 16.55
N MET A 115 3.69 10.56 15.89
CA MET A 115 3.97 10.66 14.46
C MET A 115 5.39 10.18 14.09
N GLN A 116 6.38 10.45 14.93
CA GLN A 116 7.76 9.98 14.71
C GLN A 116 7.88 8.46 14.90
N ASN A 117 7.18 7.90 15.90
CA ASN A 117 7.18 6.46 16.16
C ASN A 117 6.43 5.69 15.06
N GLN A 118 5.32 6.24 14.56
CA GLN A 118 4.54 5.66 13.46
C GLN A 118 5.36 5.60 12.15
N LYS A 119 6.17 6.63 11.89
CA LYS A 119 7.06 6.70 10.71
C LYS A 119 8.18 5.65 10.75
N ARG A 120 8.73 5.33 11.93
CA ARG A 120 9.78 4.30 12.13
C ARG A 120 9.25 2.87 12.00
N LYS A 121 8.00 2.62 12.37
CA LYS A 121 7.38 1.29 12.26
C LYS A 121 6.99 0.95 10.82
N SER A 122 6.53 1.97 10.07
CA SER A 122 6.28 1.88 8.63
C SER A 122 7.51 1.45 7.83
N SER A 123 8.72 1.86 8.25
CA SER A 123 9.93 1.60 7.48
C SER A 123 10.45 0.17 7.52
N SER A 124 10.16 -0.60 8.58
CA SER A 124 10.57 -2.00 8.71
C SER A 124 9.70 -2.98 7.92
N LEU A 125 8.56 -2.51 7.40
CA LEU A 125 7.61 -3.32 6.61
C LEU A 125 7.79 -3.16 5.10
N ARG A 126 8.71 -2.29 4.67
CA ARG A 126 8.93 -1.96 3.26
C ARG A 126 9.73 -3.02 2.48
N ASP A 127 10.23 -4.06 3.16
CA ASP A 127 11.16 -5.04 2.59
C ASP A 127 10.50 -6.39 2.25
N VAL A 128 9.17 -6.51 2.30
CA VAL A 128 8.47 -7.79 2.12
C VAL A 128 8.17 -8.10 0.65
N ILE A 129 7.95 -7.08 -0.17
CA ILE A 129 7.82 -7.23 -1.62
C ILE A 129 9.21 -7.04 -2.25
N ILE A 130 9.69 -8.04 -2.99
CA ILE A 130 10.95 -7.96 -3.71
C ILE A 130 10.66 -7.41 -5.12
N PHE A 131 11.02 -6.14 -5.34
CA PHE A 131 10.97 -5.54 -6.66
C PHE A 131 12.18 -6.02 -7.47
N LEU A 132 11.97 -6.95 -8.40
CA LEU A 132 13.01 -7.39 -9.32
C LEU A 132 13.23 -6.28 -10.37
N ASN A 133 14.33 -5.54 -10.23
CA ASN A 133 14.84 -4.73 -11.34
C ASN A 133 15.45 -5.70 -12.36
N ILE A 134 14.71 -6.01 -13.42
CA ILE A 134 15.26 -6.70 -14.59
C ILE A 134 16.15 -5.67 -15.31
N LEU A 135 17.46 -5.94 -15.33
CA LEU A 135 18.52 -5.15 -15.99
C LEU A 135 18.43 -5.23 -17.51
#